data_AF-A0A0F8XXV3-F1
#
_entry.id   AF-A0A0F8XXV3-F1
#
_cell.length_a   1.000
_cell.length_b   1.000
_cell.length_c   1.000
_cell.angle_alpha   90.00
_cell.angle_beta   90.00
_cell.angle_gamma   90.00
#
_symmetry.space_group_name_H-M   'P 1'
#
loop_
_entity.id
_entity.type
_entity.pdbx_description
1 polymer ?
#
loop_
_entity_poly.entity_id
_entity_poly.type
_entity_poly.pdbx_seq_one_letter_code
_entity_poly.pdbx_strand_id
1 'polypeptide(L)'
;DLRDDLGIPIVSKDVLTIISFIVPGVDLTVNGQDGKDEVVIAGPVTAEDVTINAETITVTGTVNADNNIILTALALDDEGLPLVGDLVFTASSTIVVSGAGELHGDDISLLADSNITIINSNFDIGSINIAFAVGVSSAAVNVSGGVIDADGNLSIEAKSTVTSTLTTVPDDAEDDNEDVDAAIASAILSSTATVDISGGDIDAVGSATIKATNTVTANTTADGTTGDKGGTVGVTIVTGDTTATVSGGTLDAASVDISATSTRTLNTTSNATKGGADDGATADDQESEKRLKDPNKDSNSNDKATTSDGDLKFAAAVSVSVLTGDTKARITGGAVDSGGTLDVEATGTYTVTTVADGSTTTGDGGIGIGAAAAIGYVDVETLASIGG
;
A
#
# COMPACT_ATOMS: atom_id res chain seq x y z
N ASP A 1 28.42 2.26 -7.33
CA ASP A 1 27.89 2.83 -6.09
C ASP A 1 27.58 4.29 -6.36
N LEU A 2 26.31 4.67 -6.28
CA LEU A 2 25.84 6.04 -6.50
C LEU A 2 25.98 6.92 -5.24
N ARG A 3 26.37 6.33 -4.09
CA ARG A 3 26.57 6.92 -2.75
C ARG A 3 25.24 7.26 -2.06
N ASP A 4 25.21 7.01 -0.75
CA ASP A 4 24.07 7.35 0.11
C ASP A 4 23.69 8.84 -0.01
N ASP A 5 22.40 9.08 -0.22
CA ASP A 5 21.85 10.41 -0.22
C ASP A 5 21.60 10.93 1.22
N LEU A 6 22.11 12.13 1.52
CA LEU A 6 21.81 12.88 2.76
C LEU A 6 20.73 13.96 2.53
N GLY A 7 20.09 13.94 1.37
CA GLY A 7 19.07 14.89 0.94
C GLY A 7 17.67 14.58 1.47
N ILE A 8 16.70 15.38 1.04
CA ILE A 8 15.29 15.10 1.33
C ILE A 8 14.89 13.93 0.43
N PRO A 9 14.39 12.79 0.97
CA PRO A 9 14.11 11.55 0.23
C PRO A 9 13.21 11.72 -1.01
N ILE A 10 12.51 12.85 -1.12
CA ILE A 10 11.61 13.16 -2.24
C ILE A 10 12.35 13.78 -3.44
N VAL A 11 13.46 14.48 -3.21
CA VAL A 11 14.05 15.44 -4.17
C VAL A 11 15.45 15.05 -4.62
N SER A 12 16.20 14.33 -3.80
CA SER A 12 17.50 13.85 -4.25
C SER A 12 17.31 12.66 -5.18
N LYS A 13 18.08 12.69 -6.26
CA LYS A 13 18.00 11.71 -7.33
C LYS A 13 19.38 11.59 -7.94
N ASP A 14 19.98 10.44 -7.79
CA ASP A 14 21.22 10.12 -8.47
C ASP A 14 20.90 9.40 -9.78
N VAL A 15 21.64 9.75 -10.83
CA VAL A 15 21.40 9.23 -12.18
C VAL A 15 22.71 8.71 -12.74
N LEU A 16 22.77 7.42 -13.02
CA LEU A 16 23.84 6.80 -13.79
C LEU A 16 23.35 6.50 -15.20
N THR A 17 23.98 7.11 -16.20
CA THR A 17 23.79 6.70 -17.60
C THR A 17 24.99 5.89 -18.09
N ILE A 18 24.76 4.62 -18.41
CA ILE A 18 25.75 3.74 -19.01
C ILE A 18 25.71 3.95 -20.52
N ILE A 19 26.68 4.71 -21.03
CA ILE A 19 26.85 4.94 -22.47
C ILE A 19 27.64 3.83 -23.16
N SER A 20 28.48 3.10 -22.42
CA SER A 20 29.20 1.91 -22.88
C SER A 20 29.94 1.25 -21.71
N PHE A 21 29.94 -0.08 -21.65
CA PHE A 21 30.78 -0.89 -20.76
C PHE A 21 31.13 -2.18 -21.50
N ILE A 22 32.31 -2.31 -22.09
CA ILE A 22 32.66 -3.49 -22.91
C ILE A 22 33.87 -4.17 -22.29
N VAL A 23 33.61 -5.04 -21.30
CA VAL A 23 34.64 -5.76 -20.57
C VAL A 23 34.21 -7.22 -20.39
N PRO A 24 34.39 -8.08 -21.42
CA PRO A 24 34.03 -9.50 -21.35
C PRO A 24 34.78 -10.22 -20.22
N GLY A 25 34.14 -11.21 -19.59
CA GLY A 25 34.74 -11.95 -18.46
C GLY A 25 34.91 -11.14 -17.18
N VAL A 26 34.18 -10.03 -17.04
CA VAL A 26 34.14 -9.20 -15.83
C VAL A 26 32.70 -8.84 -15.50
N ASP A 27 32.34 -9.00 -14.24
CA ASP A 27 31.01 -8.62 -13.75
C ASP A 27 30.82 -7.09 -13.76
N LEU A 28 29.65 -6.66 -14.20
CA LEU A 28 29.16 -5.31 -13.99
C LEU A 28 28.20 -5.32 -12.80
N THR A 29 28.58 -4.66 -11.71
CA THR A 29 27.67 -4.41 -10.58
C THR A 29 27.44 -2.92 -10.39
N VAL A 30 26.17 -2.50 -10.47
CA VAL A 30 25.71 -1.16 -10.14
C VAL A 30 24.80 -1.25 -8.92
N ASN A 31 25.06 -0.40 -7.93
CA ASN A 31 24.21 -0.27 -6.74
C ASN A 31 23.85 1.20 -6.54
N GLY A 32 22.55 1.48 -6.51
CA GLY A 32 21.94 2.76 -6.17
C GLY A 32 22.22 3.14 -4.72
N GLN A 33 22.07 2.18 -3.80
CA GLN A 33 21.98 2.41 -2.35
C GLN A 33 20.61 2.99 -1.98
N ASP A 34 20.56 3.82 -0.94
CA ASP A 34 19.34 4.45 -0.45
C ASP A 34 19.06 5.75 -1.24
N GLY A 35 17.80 5.97 -1.60
CA GLY A 35 17.35 7.24 -2.16
C GLY A 35 16.38 7.06 -3.32
N LYS A 36 16.55 7.87 -4.36
CA LYS A 36 15.83 7.72 -5.65
C LYS A 36 16.84 7.62 -6.77
N ASP A 37 17.47 6.47 -6.91
CA ASP A 37 18.43 6.18 -7.95
C ASP A 37 17.76 5.85 -9.27
N GLU A 38 18.36 6.35 -10.35
CA GLU A 38 18.03 5.98 -11.71
C GLU A 38 19.26 5.45 -12.44
N VAL A 39 19.13 4.27 -13.03
CA VAL A 39 20.13 3.70 -13.94
C VAL A 39 19.55 3.61 -15.33
N VAL A 40 20.22 4.24 -16.29
CA VAL A 40 19.86 4.20 -17.72
C VAL A 40 20.95 3.49 -18.50
N ILE A 41 20.63 2.35 -19.10
CA ILE A 41 21.49 1.66 -20.05
C ILE A 41 21.16 2.19 -21.45
N ALA A 42 21.99 3.13 -21.92
CA ALA A 42 21.77 3.85 -23.18
C ALA A 42 22.66 3.36 -24.32
N GLY A 43 23.76 2.68 -24.00
CA GLY A 43 24.67 2.12 -25.00
C GLY A 43 25.13 0.70 -24.63
N PRO A 44 26.06 0.13 -25.41
CA PRO A 44 26.34 -1.30 -25.34
C PRO A 44 27.06 -1.69 -24.04
N VAL A 45 26.58 -2.77 -23.42
CA VAL A 45 27.17 -3.42 -22.25
C VAL A 45 27.57 -4.85 -22.63
N THR A 46 28.81 -5.23 -22.32
CA THR A 46 29.32 -6.60 -22.40
C THR A 46 30.07 -6.91 -21.13
N ALA A 47 29.63 -7.94 -20.41
CA ALA A 47 30.12 -8.34 -19.09
C ALA A 47 30.00 -9.86 -18.91
N GLU A 48 30.59 -10.42 -17.86
CA GLU A 48 30.30 -11.81 -17.45
C GLU A 48 28.89 -11.88 -16.86
N ASP A 49 28.68 -11.35 -15.65
CA ASP A 49 27.35 -11.07 -15.10
C ASP A 49 27.00 -9.57 -15.16
N VAL A 50 25.72 -9.24 -15.24
CA VAL A 50 25.21 -7.87 -15.07
C VAL A 50 24.22 -7.82 -13.91
N THR A 51 24.57 -7.09 -12.86
CA THR A 51 23.70 -6.85 -11.69
C THR A 51 23.50 -5.36 -11.50
N ILE A 52 22.25 -4.90 -11.52
CA ILE A 52 21.90 -3.49 -11.33
C ILE A 52 20.80 -3.39 -10.28
N ASN A 53 21.08 -2.62 -9.22
CA ASN A 53 20.12 -2.24 -8.20
C ASN A 53 19.92 -0.72 -8.21
N ALA A 54 18.68 -0.25 -8.27
CA ALA A 54 18.27 1.16 -8.18
C ALA A 54 16.75 1.24 -7.94
N GLU A 55 16.13 2.40 -7.80
CA GLU A 55 14.66 2.52 -7.75
C GLU A 55 14.08 2.51 -9.18
N THR A 56 14.81 3.07 -10.14
CA THR A 56 14.40 3.11 -11.55
C THR A 56 15.50 2.57 -12.46
N ILE A 57 15.17 1.59 -13.30
CA ILE A 57 16.09 1.03 -14.30
C ILE A 57 15.45 1.15 -15.69
N THR A 58 16.15 1.80 -16.61
CA THR A 58 15.70 1.95 -18.00
C THR A 58 16.72 1.34 -18.97
N VAL A 59 16.26 0.42 -19.80
CA VAL A 59 17.06 -0.25 -20.83
C VAL A 59 16.61 0.23 -22.20
N THR A 60 17.53 0.90 -22.90
CA THR A 60 17.33 1.39 -24.28
C THR A 60 18.47 1.00 -25.22
N GLY A 61 19.62 0.56 -24.67
CA GLY A 61 20.73 -0.05 -25.39
C GLY A 61 20.83 -1.55 -25.19
N THR A 62 21.86 -2.16 -25.78
CA THR A 62 22.12 -3.61 -25.71
C THR A 62 22.92 -3.97 -24.46
N VAL A 63 22.48 -5.03 -23.76
CA VAL A 63 23.20 -5.71 -22.68
C VAL A 63 23.46 -7.14 -23.13
N ASN A 64 24.73 -7.54 -23.14
CA ASN A 64 25.17 -8.90 -23.43
C ASN A 64 25.99 -9.42 -22.25
N ALA A 65 25.35 -10.21 -21.39
CA ALA A 65 26.03 -10.94 -20.32
C ALA A 65 26.43 -12.33 -20.84
N ASP A 66 27.65 -12.78 -20.54
CA ASP A 66 28.04 -14.17 -20.82
C ASP A 66 27.27 -15.16 -19.91
N ASN A 67 26.86 -14.68 -18.73
CA ASN A 67 26.05 -15.39 -17.74
C ASN A 67 24.74 -14.62 -17.51
N ASN A 68 24.43 -14.19 -16.29
CA ASN A 68 23.10 -13.72 -15.92
C ASN A 68 22.92 -12.21 -16.01
N ILE A 69 21.68 -11.79 -16.25
CA ILE A 69 21.23 -10.40 -16.10
C ILE A 69 20.25 -10.31 -14.94
N ILE A 70 20.60 -9.54 -13.92
CA ILE A 70 19.77 -9.31 -12.73
C ILE A 70 19.53 -7.81 -12.59
N LEU A 71 18.32 -7.36 -12.89
CA LEU A 71 17.87 -5.99 -12.69
C LEU A 71 16.88 -5.95 -11.53
N THR A 72 17.27 -5.32 -10.43
CA THR A 72 16.42 -5.16 -9.25
C THR A 72 16.09 -3.69 -9.06
N ALA A 73 14.86 -3.31 -9.41
CA ALA A 73 14.31 -2.04 -8.98
C ALA A 73 13.79 -2.17 -7.53
N LEU A 74 14.40 -1.54 -6.54
CA LEU A 74 14.00 -1.63 -5.14
C LEU A 74 13.65 -0.23 -4.62
N ALA A 75 12.52 -0.09 -3.93
CA ALA A 75 12.16 1.13 -3.21
C ALA A 75 11.60 0.81 -1.83
N LEU A 76 12.08 1.51 -0.80
CA LEU A 76 11.71 1.32 0.60
C LEU A 76 11.32 2.66 1.22
N ASP A 77 10.24 2.67 2.01
CA ASP A 77 9.88 3.82 2.84
C ASP A 77 9.27 3.37 4.17
N ASP A 78 9.96 3.67 5.26
CA ASP A 78 9.54 3.42 6.64
C ASP A 78 9.61 4.64 7.56
N GLU A 79 10.19 5.75 7.09
CA GLU A 79 10.34 6.99 7.83
C GLU A 79 9.30 8.05 7.41
N GLY A 80 8.72 7.91 6.22
CA GLY A 80 7.77 8.87 5.68
C GLY A 80 8.41 10.20 5.31
N LEU A 81 7.58 11.15 4.88
CA LEU A 81 8.05 12.43 4.36
C LEU A 81 8.39 13.43 5.51
N PRO A 82 9.67 13.83 5.66
CA PRO A 82 10.14 14.59 6.82
C PRO A 82 9.60 16.04 6.90
N LEU A 83 9.02 16.56 5.82
CA LEU A 83 8.46 17.93 5.77
C LEU A 83 6.96 17.99 6.10
N VAL A 84 6.29 16.85 6.21
CA VAL A 84 4.85 16.77 6.51
C VAL A 84 4.57 15.90 7.75
N GLY A 85 5.56 15.74 8.63
CA GLY A 85 5.41 15.03 9.91
C GLY A 85 5.17 13.53 9.77
N ASP A 86 5.84 12.91 8.80
CA ASP A 86 5.86 11.44 8.64
C ASP A 86 4.44 10.84 8.43
N LEU A 87 3.57 11.64 7.79
CA LEU A 87 2.18 11.28 7.47
C LEU A 87 2.02 10.65 6.09
N VAL A 88 3.01 10.82 5.21
CA VAL A 88 2.95 10.36 3.83
C VAL A 88 4.14 9.46 3.59
N PHE A 89 3.89 8.30 3.01
CA PHE A 89 4.89 7.29 2.68
C PHE A 89 4.75 6.95 1.20
N THR A 90 5.87 6.92 0.50
CA THR A 90 5.92 6.64 -0.93
C THR A 90 7.09 5.75 -1.29
N ALA A 91 6.81 4.63 -1.96
CA ALA A 91 7.82 3.78 -2.56
C ALA A 91 7.42 3.53 -4.02
N SER A 92 8.38 3.67 -4.93
CA SER A 92 8.15 3.46 -6.35
C SER A 92 9.36 2.79 -6.98
N SER A 93 9.19 1.54 -7.41
CA SER A 93 10.20 0.80 -8.15
C SER A 93 9.75 0.54 -9.58
N THR A 94 10.63 0.75 -10.55
CA THR A 94 10.27 0.62 -11.96
C THR A 94 11.41 0.11 -12.83
N ILE A 95 11.10 -0.88 -13.66
CA ILE A 95 11.96 -1.34 -14.75
C ILE A 95 11.26 -1.08 -16.09
N VAL A 96 11.97 -0.50 -17.04
CA VAL A 96 11.48 -0.26 -18.40
C VAL A 96 12.44 -0.84 -19.41
N VAL A 97 11.95 -1.73 -20.26
CA VAL A 97 12.61 -2.18 -21.49
C VAL A 97 11.83 -1.62 -22.68
N SER A 98 12.48 -0.78 -23.48
CA SER A 98 11.79 -0.03 -24.53
C SER A 98 12.69 0.31 -25.72
N GLY A 99 12.07 0.70 -26.83
CA GLY A 99 12.78 1.14 -28.02
C GLY A 99 13.62 0.01 -28.63
N ALA A 100 14.93 0.22 -28.70
CA ALA A 100 15.92 -0.75 -29.18
C ALA A 100 16.71 -1.40 -28.03
N GLY A 101 16.16 -1.40 -26.81
CA GLY A 101 16.77 -2.09 -25.67
C GLY A 101 16.86 -3.59 -25.95
N GLU A 102 18.01 -4.19 -25.69
CA GLU A 102 18.22 -5.63 -25.88
C GLU A 102 18.88 -6.21 -24.63
N LEU A 103 18.38 -7.34 -24.15
CA LEU A 103 18.95 -8.09 -23.03
C LEU A 103 19.26 -9.51 -23.52
N HIS A 104 20.53 -9.90 -23.50
CA HIS A 104 21.01 -11.23 -23.87
C HIS A 104 21.80 -11.83 -22.71
N GLY A 105 21.40 -12.98 -22.19
CA GLY A 105 22.07 -13.69 -21.09
C GLY A 105 21.57 -15.12 -20.89
N ASP A 106 22.13 -15.84 -19.91
CA ASP A 106 21.69 -17.18 -19.51
C ASP A 106 20.33 -17.10 -18.80
N ASP A 107 20.28 -16.81 -17.50
CA ASP A 107 19.04 -16.41 -16.85
C ASP A 107 18.89 -14.87 -16.85
N ILE A 108 17.66 -14.39 -17.10
CA ILE A 108 17.31 -12.96 -17.01
C ILE A 108 16.24 -12.77 -15.94
N SER A 109 16.52 -11.91 -14.96
CA SER A 109 15.62 -11.57 -13.86
C SER A 109 15.38 -10.07 -13.79
N LEU A 110 14.12 -9.67 -13.95
CA LEU A 110 13.64 -8.29 -13.79
C LEU A 110 12.71 -8.24 -12.57
N LEU A 111 13.16 -7.63 -11.47
CA LEU A 111 12.37 -7.51 -10.25
C LEU A 111 12.14 -6.05 -9.89
N ALA A 112 10.91 -5.58 -9.90
CA ALA A 112 10.51 -4.35 -9.24
C ALA A 112 9.88 -4.67 -7.87
N ASP A 113 10.52 -4.31 -6.76
CA ASP A 113 10.02 -4.51 -5.39
C ASP A 113 9.84 -3.15 -4.71
N SER A 114 8.62 -2.83 -4.30
CA SER A 114 8.24 -1.58 -3.62
C SER A 114 7.64 -1.94 -2.27
N ASN A 115 8.19 -1.38 -1.20
CA ASN A 115 7.79 -1.75 0.16
C ASN A 115 7.65 -0.52 1.06
N ILE A 116 6.48 -0.39 1.68
CA ILE A 116 6.15 0.64 2.65
C ILE A 116 5.83 0.00 3.99
N THR A 117 6.44 0.52 5.06
CA THR A 117 6.08 0.19 6.44
C THR A 117 5.68 1.46 7.19
N ILE A 118 4.44 1.51 7.66
CA ILE A 118 3.89 2.65 8.40
C ILE A 118 3.67 2.22 9.84
N ILE A 119 4.44 2.83 10.74
CA ILE A 119 4.24 2.73 12.18
C ILE A 119 4.12 4.16 12.69
N ASN A 120 2.90 4.67 12.78
CA ASN A 120 2.66 6.00 13.32
C ASN A 120 1.87 5.88 14.62
N SER A 121 2.37 6.54 15.67
CA SER A 121 1.70 6.71 16.94
C SER A 121 1.52 8.20 17.21
N ASN A 122 0.31 8.66 16.95
CA ASN A 122 -0.28 9.94 17.32
C ASN A 122 0.47 11.21 16.87
N PHE A 123 -0.28 12.17 16.36
CA PHE A 123 0.06 13.57 16.52
C PHE A 123 -1.13 14.29 17.15
N ASP A 124 -0.82 15.19 18.06
CA ASP A 124 -1.84 15.84 18.88
C ASP A 124 -2.17 17.20 18.27
N ILE A 125 -3.45 17.44 17.97
CA ILE A 125 -3.95 18.76 17.58
C ILE A 125 -4.81 19.29 18.72
N GLY A 126 -4.16 19.84 19.74
CA GLY A 126 -4.85 20.23 20.97
C GLY A 126 -5.28 18.98 21.74
N SER A 127 -6.58 18.86 22.02
CA SER A 127 -7.17 17.77 22.82
C SER A 127 -7.65 16.56 21.99
N ILE A 128 -7.26 16.44 20.71
CA ILE A 128 -7.65 15.30 19.87
C ILE A 128 -6.39 14.56 19.43
N ASN A 129 -6.38 13.25 19.72
CA ASN A 129 -5.34 12.35 19.26
C ASN A 129 -5.72 11.75 17.91
N ILE A 130 -4.82 11.93 16.95
CA ILE A 130 -5.01 11.48 15.58
C ILE A 130 -3.83 10.60 15.19
N ALA A 131 -4.12 9.38 14.74
CA ALA A 131 -3.17 8.56 13.98
C ALA A 131 -3.59 8.58 12.51
N PHE A 132 -2.79 9.22 11.66
CA PHE A 132 -3.10 9.36 10.24
C PHE A 132 -1.91 8.97 9.39
N ALA A 133 -2.16 8.23 8.30
CA ALA A 133 -1.14 8.02 7.29
C ALA A 133 -1.72 7.82 5.88
N VAL A 134 -0.95 8.27 4.89
CA VAL A 134 -1.16 8.02 3.48
C VAL A 134 0.02 7.21 2.96
N GLY A 135 -0.24 6.04 2.38
CA GLY A 135 0.79 5.20 1.77
C GLY A 135 0.55 5.04 0.26
N VAL A 136 1.56 5.26 -0.56
CA VAL A 136 1.49 5.03 -2.02
C VAL A 136 2.67 4.17 -2.47
N SER A 137 2.41 2.89 -2.70
CA SER A 137 3.41 1.92 -3.18
C SER A 137 3.12 1.52 -4.63
N SER A 138 4.13 1.57 -5.48
CA SER A 138 4.02 1.20 -6.89
C SER A 138 5.23 0.41 -7.35
N ALA A 139 5.01 -0.83 -7.79
CA ALA A 139 6.02 -1.64 -8.47
C ALA A 139 5.60 -1.90 -9.92
N ALA A 140 6.49 -1.65 -10.87
CA ALA A 140 6.20 -1.82 -12.29
C ALA A 140 7.36 -2.40 -13.09
N VAL A 141 7.07 -3.39 -13.94
CA VAL A 141 7.97 -3.78 -15.04
C VAL A 141 7.22 -3.62 -16.36
N ASN A 142 7.76 -2.78 -17.25
CA ASN A 142 7.14 -2.47 -18.53
C ASN A 142 8.07 -2.88 -19.68
N VAL A 143 7.61 -3.82 -20.51
CA VAL A 143 8.28 -4.22 -21.75
C VAL A 143 7.41 -3.75 -22.92
N SER A 144 7.87 -2.71 -23.60
CA SER A 144 7.12 -2.06 -24.68
C SER A 144 7.73 -2.28 -26.07
N GLY A 145 8.91 -2.89 -26.12
CA GLY A 145 9.71 -3.10 -27.32
C GLY A 145 11.06 -3.70 -26.94
N GLY A 146 11.95 -3.87 -27.93
CA GLY A 146 13.27 -4.45 -27.73
C GLY A 146 13.30 -5.98 -27.87
N VAL A 147 14.43 -6.56 -27.46
CA VAL A 147 14.66 -8.01 -27.43
C VAL A 147 15.02 -8.43 -26.01
N ILE A 148 14.44 -9.53 -25.53
CA ILE A 148 14.87 -10.21 -24.32
C ILE A 148 15.12 -11.66 -24.73
N ASP A 149 16.38 -12.08 -24.70
CA ASP A 149 16.84 -13.41 -25.12
C ASP A 149 17.54 -14.09 -23.94
N ALA A 150 16.85 -15.03 -23.32
CA ALA A 150 17.35 -15.83 -22.21
C ALA A 150 17.67 -17.26 -22.67
N ASP A 151 18.95 -17.65 -22.68
CA ASP A 151 19.40 -19.02 -22.97
C ASP A 151 18.91 -20.03 -21.91
N GLY A 152 18.50 -19.52 -20.74
CA GLY A 152 17.89 -20.22 -19.61
C GLY A 152 16.48 -19.71 -19.33
N ASN A 153 16.23 -19.27 -18.11
CA ASN A 153 14.91 -18.81 -17.66
C ASN A 153 14.77 -17.29 -17.69
N LEU A 154 13.54 -16.85 -17.90
CA LEU A 154 13.13 -15.46 -17.75
C LEU A 154 12.20 -15.32 -16.54
N SER A 155 12.53 -14.42 -15.62
CA SER A 155 11.62 -13.97 -14.56
C SER A 155 11.37 -12.47 -14.67
N ILE A 156 10.10 -12.08 -14.73
CA ILE A 156 9.65 -10.69 -14.73
C ILE A 156 8.65 -10.53 -13.60
N GLU A 157 9.04 -9.85 -12.54
CA GLU A 157 8.27 -9.72 -11.31
C GLU A 157 8.07 -8.27 -10.90
N ALA A 158 6.83 -7.91 -10.57
CA ALA A 158 6.50 -6.69 -9.87
C ALA A 158 5.86 -7.02 -8.53
N LYS A 159 6.39 -6.48 -7.44
CA LYS A 159 5.98 -6.75 -6.07
C LYS A 159 5.75 -5.45 -5.31
N SER A 160 4.53 -5.25 -4.82
CA SER A 160 4.18 -4.13 -3.95
C SER A 160 3.74 -4.66 -2.58
N THR A 161 4.38 -4.17 -1.52
CA THR A 161 4.09 -4.54 -0.14
C THR A 161 3.79 -3.29 0.68
N VAL A 162 2.63 -3.24 1.32
CA VAL A 162 2.28 -2.15 2.25
C VAL A 162 1.88 -2.75 3.58
N THR A 163 2.59 -2.39 4.64
CA THR A 163 2.22 -2.72 6.02
C THR A 163 1.94 -1.43 6.77
N SER A 164 0.77 -1.33 7.40
CA SER A 164 0.37 -0.16 8.19
C SER A 164 -0.21 -0.59 9.52
N THR A 165 0.28 0.03 10.59
CA THR A 165 -0.30 -0.07 11.93
C THR A 165 -0.45 1.33 12.50
N LEU A 166 -1.70 1.78 12.58
CA LEU A 166 -2.10 3.05 13.16
C LEU A 166 -2.97 2.77 14.37
N THR A 167 -2.53 3.21 15.53
CA THR A 167 -3.27 3.06 16.78
C THR A 167 -3.24 4.37 17.53
N THR A 168 -4.40 4.81 17.99
CA THR A 168 -4.53 6.00 18.83
C THR A 168 -5.51 5.75 19.96
N VAL A 169 -5.23 6.40 21.09
CA VAL A 169 -6.09 6.49 22.28
C VAL A 169 -6.25 7.97 22.62
N PRO A 170 -7.32 8.39 23.33
CA PRO A 170 -7.45 9.77 23.81
C PRO A 170 -6.31 10.21 24.73
N ASP A 171 -6.01 11.51 24.75
CA ASP A 171 -5.00 12.12 25.61
C ASP A 171 -5.57 12.45 27.00
N ASP A 172 -5.70 11.42 27.83
CA ASP A 172 -6.18 11.56 29.22
C ASP A 172 -5.02 11.84 30.21
N ALA A 173 -3.78 11.99 29.73
CA ALA A 173 -2.59 12.04 30.57
C ALA A 173 -2.00 13.44 30.75
N GLU A 174 -2.14 14.32 29.76
CA GLU A 174 -1.49 15.65 29.74
C GLU A 174 -2.48 16.83 29.62
N ASP A 175 -3.77 16.59 29.35
CA ASP A 175 -4.82 17.61 29.30
C ASP A 175 -6.01 17.21 30.18
N ASP A 176 -6.20 17.88 31.32
CA ASP A 176 -7.41 17.74 32.17
C ASP A 176 -8.66 18.36 31.48
N ASN A 177 -8.62 18.58 30.17
CA ASN A 177 -9.72 19.16 29.42
C ASN A 177 -10.80 18.12 29.20
N GLU A 178 -11.64 17.99 30.23
CA GLU A 178 -12.80 17.12 30.27
C GLU A 178 -13.74 17.28 29.06
N ASP A 179 -13.59 18.30 28.21
CA ASP A 179 -14.53 18.61 27.13
C ASP A 179 -14.28 17.83 25.83
N VAL A 180 -13.09 17.25 25.58
CA VAL A 180 -12.79 16.53 24.32
C VAL A 180 -11.71 15.44 24.48
N ASP A 181 -12.09 14.15 24.48
CA ASP A 181 -11.16 12.99 24.49
C ASP A 181 -11.42 12.05 23.29
N ALA A 182 -11.44 12.61 22.08
CA ALA A 182 -11.70 11.83 20.87
C ALA A 182 -10.47 11.05 20.39
N ALA A 183 -10.70 9.90 19.76
CA ALA A 183 -9.67 9.09 19.11
C ALA A 183 -10.01 8.90 17.63
N ILE A 184 -9.08 9.28 16.74
CA ILE A 184 -9.27 9.16 15.29
C ILE A 184 -8.08 8.45 14.65
N ALA A 185 -8.32 7.30 14.04
CA ALA A 185 -7.30 6.58 13.30
C ALA A 185 -7.71 6.46 11.83
N SER A 186 -6.83 6.84 10.90
CA SER A 186 -7.10 6.70 9.47
C SER A 186 -5.88 6.33 8.63
N ALA A 187 -6.00 5.25 7.87
CA ALA A 187 -5.05 4.82 6.86
C ALA A 187 -5.65 4.93 5.46
N ILE A 188 -4.99 5.65 4.56
CA ILE A 188 -5.35 5.73 3.14
C ILE A 188 -4.18 5.15 2.34
N LEU A 189 -4.35 3.95 1.80
CA LEU A 189 -3.28 3.19 1.18
C LEU A 189 -3.61 2.92 -0.29
N SER A 190 -2.67 3.22 -1.18
CA SER A 190 -2.70 2.81 -2.57
C SER A 190 -1.52 1.88 -2.82
N SER A 191 -1.79 0.69 -3.33
CA SER A 191 -0.74 -0.30 -3.63
C SER A 191 -0.98 -0.91 -5.00
N THR A 192 -0.05 -0.72 -5.93
CA THR A 192 -0.12 -1.24 -7.30
C THR A 192 1.08 -2.11 -7.64
N ALA A 193 0.84 -3.25 -8.28
CA ALA A 193 1.89 -4.12 -8.82
C ALA A 193 1.56 -4.48 -10.27
N THR A 194 2.42 -4.08 -11.21
CA THR A 194 2.14 -4.19 -12.64
C THR A 194 3.30 -4.82 -13.40
N VAL A 195 3.02 -5.88 -14.15
CA VAL A 195 3.84 -6.30 -15.28
C VAL A 195 3.03 -6.10 -16.55
N ASP A 196 3.54 -5.27 -17.46
CA ASP A 196 2.93 -5.01 -18.76
C ASP A 196 3.90 -5.31 -19.90
N ILE A 197 3.55 -6.29 -20.72
CA ILE A 197 4.26 -6.65 -21.95
C ILE A 197 3.36 -6.22 -23.12
N SER A 198 3.64 -5.05 -23.67
CA SER A 198 2.87 -4.45 -24.76
C SER A 198 3.57 -4.57 -26.13
N GLY A 199 4.83 -5.01 -26.15
CA GLY A 199 5.61 -5.24 -27.36
C GLY A 199 6.96 -5.87 -27.05
N GLY A 200 7.78 -6.05 -28.09
CA GLY A 200 9.10 -6.68 -28.00
C GLY A 200 9.12 -8.10 -28.57
N ASP A 201 10.33 -8.64 -28.64
CA ASP A 201 10.61 -10.04 -28.96
C ASP A 201 11.24 -10.71 -27.75
N ILE A 202 10.49 -11.59 -27.10
CA ILE A 202 10.89 -12.26 -25.86
C ILE A 202 11.06 -13.74 -26.16
N ASP A 203 12.28 -14.25 -25.98
CA ASP A 203 12.64 -15.66 -26.09
C ASP A 203 13.26 -16.12 -24.77
N ALA A 204 12.79 -17.24 -24.26
CA ALA A 204 13.37 -17.93 -23.12
C ALA A 204 13.45 -19.43 -23.43
N VAL A 205 14.66 -19.95 -23.65
CA VAL A 205 14.84 -21.39 -23.93
C VAL A 205 14.27 -22.27 -22.81
N GLY A 206 14.32 -21.78 -21.57
CA GLY A 206 13.70 -22.35 -20.39
C GLY A 206 12.29 -21.85 -20.14
N SER A 207 11.98 -21.53 -18.88
CA SER A 207 10.66 -21.04 -18.49
C SER A 207 10.58 -19.52 -18.50
N ALA A 208 9.43 -18.95 -18.87
CA ALA A 208 9.12 -17.54 -18.71
C ALA A 208 8.07 -17.36 -17.61
N THR A 209 8.43 -16.66 -16.54
CA THR A 209 7.54 -16.33 -15.41
C THR A 209 7.27 -14.84 -15.38
N ILE A 210 5.99 -14.46 -15.41
CA ILE A 210 5.52 -13.08 -15.49
C ILE A 210 4.55 -12.85 -14.35
N LYS A 211 4.99 -12.17 -13.29
CA LYS A 211 4.30 -12.15 -12.01
C LYS A 211 4.07 -10.75 -11.46
N ALA A 212 2.83 -10.47 -11.08
CA ALA A 212 2.48 -9.30 -10.28
C ALA A 212 1.99 -9.76 -8.89
N THR A 213 2.64 -9.29 -7.82
CA THR A 213 2.29 -9.61 -6.44
C THR A 213 2.01 -8.35 -5.65
N ASN A 214 0.86 -8.28 -4.98
CA ASN A 214 0.46 -7.13 -4.19
C ASN A 214 -0.02 -7.59 -2.81
N THR A 215 0.69 -7.17 -1.77
CA THR A 215 0.35 -7.52 -0.39
C THR A 215 0.09 -6.26 0.42
N VAL A 216 -1.10 -6.16 1.01
CA VAL A 216 -1.46 -5.05 1.90
C VAL A 216 -1.91 -5.59 3.25
N THR A 217 -1.30 -5.13 4.33
CA THR A 217 -1.79 -5.34 5.69
C THR A 217 -2.01 -3.98 6.34
N ALA A 218 -3.26 -3.66 6.69
CA ALA A 218 -3.63 -2.38 7.27
C ALA A 218 -4.38 -2.61 8.58
N ASN A 219 -3.78 -2.17 9.69
CA ASN A 219 -4.40 -2.17 11.01
C ASN A 219 -4.64 -0.71 11.42
N THR A 220 -5.88 -0.37 11.71
CA THR A 220 -6.29 0.98 12.08
C THR A 220 -7.20 0.91 13.29
N THR A 221 -6.73 1.42 14.43
CA THR A 221 -7.44 1.33 15.71
C THR A 221 -7.60 2.71 16.34
N ALA A 222 -8.84 3.14 16.50
CA ALA A 222 -9.23 4.30 17.29
C ALA A 222 -9.84 3.83 18.61
N ASP A 223 -9.06 3.78 19.68
CA ASP A 223 -9.46 3.17 20.94
C ASP A 223 -9.83 4.22 21.99
N GLY A 224 -11.13 4.53 22.09
CA GLY A 224 -11.65 5.51 23.04
C GLY A 224 -11.76 5.02 24.48
N THR A 225 -11.40 3.77 24.79
CA THR A 225 -11.68 3.16 26.11
C THR A 225 -11.07 3.91 27.30
N THR A 226 -10.00 4.68 27.08
CA THR A 226 -9.39 5.52 28.12
C THR A 226 -10.10 6.86 28.27
N GLY A 227 -10.58 7.47 27.18
CA GLY A 227 -11.18 8.80 27.19
C GLY A 227 -12.56 8.87 27.83
N ASP A 228 -12.83 10.03 28.43
CA ASP A 228 -14.07 10.28 29.15
C ASP A 228 -15.12 10.95 28.26
N LYS A 229 -14.73 11.77 27.26
CA LYS A 229 -15.68 12.35 26.29
C LYS A 229 -15.25 12.25 24.83
N GLY A 230 -16.16 12.46 23.88
CA GLY A 230 -15.88 12.44 22.43
C GLY A 230 -16.25 11.12 21.72
N GLY A 231 -16.30 11.15 20.40
CA GLY A 231 -16.57 9.96 19.57
C GLY A 231 -15.27 9.36 19.04
N THR A 232 -15.32 8.10 18.61
CA THR A 232 -14.17 7.46 17.97
C THR A 232 -14.45 7.06 16.54
N VAL A 233 -13.44 7.26 15.69
CA VAL A 233 -13.53 7.02 14.26
C VAL A 233 -12.31 6.28 13.75
N GLY A 234 -12.52 5.07 13.23
CA GLY A 234 -11.52 4.28 12.51
C GLY A 234 -11.83 4.24 11.02
N VAL A 235 -10.88 4.59 10.16
CA VAL A 235 -11.06 4.55 8.69
C VAL A 235 -9.87 3.89 8.01
N THR A 236 -10.10 2.81 7.28
CA THR A 236 -9.09 2.21 6.42
C THR A 236 -9.59 2.20 4.98
N ILE A 237 -8.84 2.82 4.07
CA ILE A 237 -9.12 2.81 2.63
C ILE A 237 -7.92 2.17 1.95
N VAL A 238 -8.16 1.12 1.16
CA VAL A 238 -7.14 0.46 0.35
C VAL A 238 -7.60 0.43 -1.11
N THR A 239 -6.75 0.94 -2.00
CA THR A 239 -6.97 0.96 -3.45
C THR A 239 -5.76 0.40 -4.20
N GLY A 240 -5.94 0.10 -5.50
CA GLY A 240 -4.86 -0.21 -6.42
C GLY A 240 -4.97 -1.60 -7.04
N ASP A 241 -4.46 -1.71 -8.26
CA ASP A 241 -4.59 -2.92 -9.06
C ASP A 241 -3.33 -3.79 -9.01
N THR A 242 -3.52 -5.07 -9.30
CA THR A 242 -2.46 -6.06 -9.45
C THR A 242 -2.61 -6.71 -10.81
N THR A 243 -1.71 -6.43 -11.74
CA THR A 243 -1.89 -6.82 -13.13
C THR A 243 -0.64 -7.44 -13.73
N ALA A 244 -0.78 -8.62 -14.32
CA ALA A 244 0.23 -9.23 -15.20
C ALA A 244 -0.41 -9.39 -16.57
N THR A 245 0.03 -8.62 -17.57
CA THR A 245 -0.62 -8.58 -18.89
C THR A 245 0.39 -8.72 -20.02
N VAL A 246 0.06 -9.61 -20.97
CA VAL A 246 0.63 -9.63 -22.31
C VAL A 246 -0.42 -9.11 -23.28
N SER A 247 -0.13 -7.99 -23.95
CA SER A 247 -1.04 -7.32 -24.88
C SER A 247 -0.46 -7.18 -26.29
N GLY A 248 0.85 -7.38 -26.47
CA GLY A 248 1.52 -7.34 -27.76
C GLY A 248 2.90 -8.00 -27.74
N GLY A 249 3.60 -7.98 -28.87
CA GLY A 249 4.92 -8.62 -29.03
C GLY A 249 4.86 -10.13 -29.28
N THR A 250 6.03 -10.76 -29.19
CA THR A 250 6.23 -12.21 -29.17
C THR A 250 6.75 -12.63 -27.79
N LEU A 251 6.28 -13.78 -27.32
CA LEU A 251 6.77 -14.47 -26.12
C LEU A 251 6.87 -15.95 -26.47
N ASP A 252 8.09 -16.45 -26.66
CA ASP A 252 8.39 -17.87 -26.86
C ASP A 252 9.11 -18.40 -25.61
N ALA A 253 8.64 -19.53 -25.09
CA ALA A 253 9.32 -20.22 -24.00
C ALA A 253 8.98 -21.71 -23.93
N ALA A 254 9.83 -22.52 -23.27
CA ALA A 254 9.51 -23.92 -23.02
C ALA A 254 8.28 -24.09 -22.10
N SER A 255 8.02 -23.14 -21.22
CA SER A 255 6.76 -23.01 -20.47
C SER A 255 6.53 -21.56 -20.08
N VAL A 256 5.27 -21.13 -20.06
CA VAL A 256 4.89 -19.75 -19.71
C VAL A 256 3.96 -19.77 -18.49
N ASP A 257 4.31 -19.00 -17.46
CA ASP A 257 3.45 -18.72 -16.31
C ASP A 257 3.19 -17.21 -16.22
N ILE A 258 1.93 -16.82 -16.29
CA ILE A 258 1.49 -15.44 -16.11
C ILE A 258 0.57 -15.40 -14.88
N SER A 259 1.03 -14.77 -13.80
CA SER A 259 0.28 -14.76 -12.54
C SER A 259 0.10 -13.36 -11.94
N ALA A 260 -1.10 -13.10 -11.43
CA ALA A 260 -1.41 -11.90 -10.65
C ALA A 260 -1.97 -12.32 -9.29
N THR A 261 -1.30 -11.95 -8.21
CA THR A 261 -1.66 -12.34 -6.83
C THR A 261 -1.87 -11.12 -5.95
N SER A 262 -3.08 -10.95 -5.42
CA SER A 262 -3.39 -9.94 -4.40
C SER A 262 -3.72 -10.60 -3.07
N THR A 263 -3.05 -10.18 -2.00
CA THR A 263 -3.40 -10.52 -0.62
C THR A 263 -3.61 -9.25 0.18
N ARG A 264 -4.84 -8.99 0.64
CA ARG A 264 -5.15 -7.76 1.39
C ARG A 264 -5.87 -8.07 2.68
N THR A 265 -5.32 -7.60 3.79
CA THR A 265 -5.89 -7.72 5.13
C THR A 265 -6.10 -6.33 5.70
N LEU A 266 -7.36 -5.97 5.97
CA LEU A 266 -7.74 -4.71 6.59
C LEU A 266 -8.43 -5.03 7.91
N ASN A 267 -7.93 -4.44 9.00
CA ASN A 267 -8.53 -4.49 10.32
C ASN A 267 -8.77 -3.07 10.79
N THR A 268 -10.02 -2.62 10.74
CA THR A 268 -10.43 -1.30 11.22
C THR A 268 -11.27 -1.46 12.48
N THR A 269 -10.82 -0.86 13.58
CA THR A 269 -11.49 -0.93 14.87
C THR A 269 -11.70 0.47 15.45
N SER A 270 -12.87 0.70 16.01
CA SER A 270 -13.20 1.89 16.79
C SER A 270 -13.92 1.46 18.06
N ASN A 271 -13.42 1.86 19.22
CA ASN A 271 -14.10 1.65 20.51
C ASN A 271 -14.59 2.99 21.03
N ALA A 272 -15.84 3.10 21.45
CA ALA A 272 -16.39 4.36 21.93
C ALA A 272 -15.69 4.81 23.24
N THR A 273 -15.80 6.08 23.57
CA THR A 273 -15.37 6.61 24.87
C THR A 273 -16.34 6.23 25.98
N LYS A 274 -15.94 6.40 27.25
CA LYS A 274 -16.79 6.04 28.40
C LYS A 274 -18.00 6.96 28.54
N GLY A 275 -17.79 8.28 28.39
CA GLY A 275 -18.82 9.29 28.63
C GLY A 275 -19.40 9.92 27.37
N GLY A 276 -18.87 9.63 26.18
CA GLY A 276 -19.50 10.05 24.94
C GLY A 276 -19.41 11.55 24.68
N ALA A 277 -20.26 12.13 23.82
CA ALA A 277 -20.13 13.55 23.44
C ALA A 277 -20.24 14.49 24.66
N ASP A 278 -19.47 15.59 24.64
CA ASP A 278 -19.56 16.61 25.68
C ASP A 278 -20.91 17.32 25.68
N ASP A 279 -21.38 17.62 26.89
CA ASP A 279 -22.54 18.45 27.19
C ASP A 279 -22.09 19.90 26.96
N GLY A 280 -21.90 20.29 25.70
CA GLY A 280 -21.37 21.60 25.35
C GLY A 280 -22.12 22.68 26.15
N ALA A 281 -21.43 23.34 27.08
CA ALA A 281 -22.00 24.04 28.24
C ALA A 281 -22.81 25.33 27.94
N THR A 282 -23.56 25.37 26.84
CA THR A 282 -24.38 26.48 26.38
C THR A 282 -25.72 25.98 25.82
N ALA A 283 -26.62 26.89 25.41
CA ALA A 283 -28.01 26.61 24.99
C ALA A 283 -28.20 25.66 23.77
N ASP A 284 -27.13 25.00 23.34
CA ASP A 284 -27.00 24.20 22.13
C ASP A 284 -26.81 22.69 22.41
N ASP A 285 -27.22 22.20 23.59
CA ASP A 285 -27.45 20.76 23.83
C ASP A 285 -28.13 20.13 22.60
N GLN A 286 -27.73 18.91 22.22
CA GLN A 286 -28.45 18.19 21.18
C GLN A 286 -29.89 17.94 21.64
N GLU A 287 -30.85 17.89 20.71
CA GLU A 287 -32.27 17.74 21.07
C GLU A 287 -32.54 16.49 21.94
N SER A 288 -31.70 15.45 21.82
CA SER A 288 -31.70 14.28 22.69
C SER A 288 -31.33 14.61 24.12
N GLU A 289 -30.25 15.35 24.36
CA GLU A 289 -29.83 15.79 25.71
C GLU A 289 -30.86 16.74 26.32
N LYS A 290 -31.38 17.70 25.53
CA LYS A 290 -32.48 18.60 25.96
C LYS A 290 -33.69 17.81 26.43
N ARG A 291 -34.07 16.75 25.71
CA ARG A 291 -35.20 15.89 26.07
C ARG A 291 -34.93 14.99 27.27
N LEU A 292 -33.68 14.60 27.52
CA LEU A 292 -33.33 13.82 28.72
C LEU A 292 -33.26 14.70 29.96
N LYS A 293 -32.76 15.94 29.83
CA LYS A 293 -32.65 16.93 30.92
C LYS A 293 -34.02 17.46 31.38
N ASP A 294 -34.98 17.56 30.47
CA ASP A 294 -36.37 17.98 30.75
C ASP A 294 -37.35 17.24 29.80
N PRO A 295 -37.76 16.00 30.16
CA PRO A 295 -38.66 15.19 29.33
C PRO A 295 -40.04 15.79 29.15
N ASN A 296 -40.53 16.55 30.13
CA ASN A 296 -41.90 17.08 30.15
C ASN A 296 -42.00 18.56 29.66
N LYS A 297 -40.87 19.23 29.45
CA LYS A 297 -40.70 20.63 29.02
C LYS A 297 -41.22 21.68 30.01
N ASP A 298 -41.20 21.42 31.31
CA ASP A 298 -41.66 22.35 32.35
C ASP A 298 -40.53 23.25 32.91
N SER A 299 -39.32 23.14 32.35
CA SER A 299 -38.11 23.84 32.83
C SER A 299 -37.66 23.42 34.23
N ASN A 300 -38.08 22.26 34.70
CA ASN A 300 -37.61 21.58 35.90
C ASN A 300 -36.74 20.39 35.49
N SER A 301 -35.62 20.15 36.20
CA SER A 301 -34.75 19.00 35.96
C SER A 301 -34.94 17.86 36.95
N ASN A 302 -35.93 17.97 37.85
CA ASN A 302 -36.23 16.92 38.84
C ASN A 302 -36.72 15.61 38.20
N ASP A 303 -37.23 15.65 36.98
CA ASP A 303 -37.66 14.50 36.19
C ASP A 303 -36.66 14.13 35.08
N LYS A 304 -35.43 14.66 35.15
CA LYS A 304 -34.33 14.25 34.27
C LYS A 304 -34.19 12.73 34.26
N ALA A 305 -33.94 12.18 33.07
CA ALA A 305 -33.66 10.76 32.90
C ALA A 305 -32.31 10.41 33.55
N THR A 306 -32.37 9.73 34.70
CA THR A 306 -31.21 9.32 35.50
C THR A 306 -31.34 7.87 35.97
N THR A 307 -30.22 7.32 36.42
CA THR A 307 -30.08 6.01 37.06
C THR A 307 -29.45 6.17 38.45
N SER A 308 -29.26 5.07 39.19
CA SER A 308 -28.55 5.13 40.47
C SER A 308 -27.12 5.67 40.37
N ASP A 309 -26.53 5.60 39.17
CA ASP A 309 -25.13 5.90 38.92
C ASP A 309 -24.95 7.23 38.17
N GLY A 310 -26.05 7.96 37.91
CA GLY A 310 -26.02 9.31 37.32
C GLY A 310 -26.89 9.48 36.07
N ASP A 311 -26.58 10.53 35.32
CA ASP A 311 -27.28 10.94 34.10
C ASP A 311 -26.96 10.01 32.91
N LEU A 312 -27.92 9.88 31.97
CA LEU A 312 -27.70 9.14 30.73
C LEU A 312 -26.79 9.91 29.77
N LYS A 313 -25.76 9.23 29.24
CA LYS A 313 -24.80 9.75 28.23
C LYS A 313 -24.89 9.01 26.89
N PHE A 314 -24.32 9.55 25.81
CA PHE A 314 -24.28 8.91 24.49
C PHE A 314 -22.86 8.83 23.94
N ALA A 315 -22.33 7.61 23.78
CA ALA A 315 -21.04 7.40 23.15
C ALA A 315 -21.21 6.78 21.76
N ALA A 316 -20.32 7.14 20.83
CA ALA A 316 -20.37 6.66 19.47
C ALA A 316 -19.02 6.13 19.00
N ALA A 317 -19.05 4.97 18.34
CA ALA A 317 -17.93 4.38 17.61
C ALA A 317 -18.32 4.18 16.15
N VAL A 318 -17.49 4.65 15.23
CA VAL A 318 -17.68 4.46 13.79
C VAL A 318 -16.42 3.87 13.18
N SER A 319 -16.56 2.72 12.52
CA SER A 319 -15.50 2.10 11.75
C SER A 319 -15.89 1.95 10.28
N VAL A 320 -14.97 2.31 9.40
CA VAL A 320 -15.14 2.23 7.95
C VAL A 320 -13.95 1.53 7.33
N SER A 321 -14.19 0.44 6.59
CA SER A 321 -13.19 -0.21 5.76
C SER A 321 -13.64 -0.18 4.30
N VAL A 322 -12.81 0.36 3.42
CA VAL A 322 -13.03 0.39 1.97
C VAL A 322 -11.88 -0.35 1.30
N LEU A 323 -12.21 -1.37 0.51
CA LEU A 323 -11.27 -2.09 -0.32
C LEU A 323 -11.73 -2.04 -1.77
N THR A 324 -10.88 -1.50 -2.65
CA THR A 324 -11.07 -1.55 -4.10
C THR A 324 -9.79 -1.99 -4.80
N GLY A 325 -9.93 -2.48 -6.03
CA GLY A 325 -8.81 -2.74 -6.93
C GLY A 325 -8.76 -4.19 -7.40
N ASP A 326 -8.40 -4.34 -8.66
CA ASP A 326 -8.55 -5.58 -9.41
C ASP A 326 -7.28 -6.44 -9.36
N THR A 327 -7.44 -7.73 -9.61
CA THR A 327 -6.36 -8.69 -9.79
C THR A 327 -6.53 -9.39 -11.13
N LYS A 328 -5.66 -9.06 -12.09
CA LYS A 328 -5.83 -9.45 -13.49
C LYS A 328 -4.58 -10.09 -14.06
N ALA A 329 -4.68 -11.34 -14.47
CA ALA A 329 -3.66 -12.02 -15.28
C ALA A 329 -4.25 -12.23 -16.69
N ARG A 330 -3.62 -11.65 -17.71
CA ARG A 330 -4.25 -11.61 -19.03
C ARG A 330 -3.27 -11.80 -20.18
N ILE A 331 -3.68 -12.59 -21.16
CA ILE A 331 -3.20 -12.50 -22.54
C ILE A 331 -4.34 -11.85 -23.32
N THR A 332 -4.10 -10.69 -23.89
CA THR A 332 -5.11 -9.92 -24.65
C THR A 332 -4.72 -9.67 -26.11
N GLY A 333 -3.48 -10.01 -26.45
CA GLY A 333 -2.88 -9.85 -27.77
C GLY A 333 -1.44 -10.37 -27.75
N GLY A 334 -0.72 -10.12 -28.84
CA GLY A 334 0.62 -10.69 -29.07
C GLY A 334 0.58 -12.14 -29.54
N ALA A 335 1.75 -12.72 -29.74
CA ALA A 335 1.94 -14.13 -30.05
C ALA A 335 2.68 -14.78 -28.88
N VAL A 336 1.95 -15.55 -28.07
CA VAL A 336 2.51 -16.35 -26.97
C VAL A 336 2.63 -17.79 -27.46
N ASP A 337 3.86 -18.27 -27.64
CA ASP A 337 4.17 -19.67 -27.91
C ASP A 337 4.73 -20.31 -26.64
N SER A 338 4.23 -21.50 -26.34
CA SER A 338 4.69 -22.28 -25.20
C SER A 338 4.92 -23.71 -25.63
N GLY A 339 6.18 -24.17 -25.52
CA GLY A 339 6.54 -25.55 -25.83
C GLY A 339 5.92 -26.58 -24.88
N GLY A 340 5.40 -26.12 -23.73
CA GLY A 340 4.89 -26.93 -22.64
C GLY A 340 3.62 -26.35 -22.03
N THR A 341 3.63 -26.10 -20.72
CA THR A 341 2.47 -25.52 -20.02
C THR A 341 2.42 -24.01 -20.26
N LEU A 342 1.25 -23.54 -20.68
CA LEU A 342 0.85 -22.14 -20.59
C LEU A 342 -0.14 -22.02 -19.42
N ASP A 343 0.28 -21.36 -18.34
CA ASP A 343 -0.57 -21.06 -17.19
C ASP A 343 -0.87 -19.56 -17.10
N VAL A 344 -2.12 -19.24 -16.79
CA VAL A 344 -2.59 -17.86 -16.58
C VAL A 344 -3.47 -17.86 -15.35
N GLU A 345 -2.94 -17.35 -14.24
CA GLU A 345 -3.58 -17.42 -12.92
C GLU A 345 -3.81 -16.03 -12.32
N ALA A 346 -5.03 -15.78 -11.84
CA ALA A 346 -5.33 -14.62 -11.02
C ALA A 346 -5.87 -15.08 -9.67
N THR A 347 -5.21 -14.67 -8.58
CA THR A 347 -5.55 -15.08 -7.21
C THR A 347 -5.75 -13.86 -6.31
N GLY A 348 -6.96 -13.72 -5.78
CA GLY A 348 -7.32 -12.66 -4.82
C GLY A 348 -7.69 -13.25 -3.46
N THR A 349 -6.99 -12.84 -2.40
CA THR A 349 -7.32 -13.16 -1.01
C THR A 349 -7.57 -11.86 -0.25
N TYR A 350 -8.80 -11.66 0.21
CA TYR A 350 -9.21 -10.42 0.86
C TYR A 350 -9.85 -10.71 2.22
N THR A 351 -9.25 -10.18 3.28
CA THR A 351 -9.80 -10.22 4.64
C THR A 351 -10.09 -8.79 5.07
N VAL A 352 -11.36 -8.45 5.27
CA VAL A 352 -11.77 -7.11 5.72
C VAL A 352 -12.58 -7.26 7.01
N THR A 353 -11.99 -6.82 8.10
CA THR A 353 -12.58 -6.82 9.44
C THR A 353 -12.87 -5.37 9.85
N THR A 354 -14.14 -5.05 10.04
CA THR A 354 -14.58 -3.72 10.48
C THR A 354 -15.36 -3.87 11.78
N VAL A 355 -14.86 -3.29 12.88
CA VAL A 355 -15.46 -3.42 14.21
C VAL A 355 -15.69 -2.04 14.81
N ALA A 356 -16.95 -1.72 15.08
CA ALA A 356 -17.29 -0.62 15.95
C ALA A 356 -17.88 -1.17 17.24
N ASP A 357 -17.34 -0.75 18.38
CA ASP A 357 -17.78 -1.18 19.71
C ASP A 357 -18.30 0.02 20.51
N GLY A 358 -19.58 -0.01 20.87
CA GLY A 358 -20.23 0.99 21.72
C GLY A 358 -20.39 0.55 23.18
N SER A 359 -19.86 -0.61 23.58
CA SER A 359 -20.10 -1.20 24.90
C SER A 359 -19.32 -0.54 26.05
N THR A 360 -18.37 0.33 25.74
CA THR A 360 -17.50 1.03 26.70
C THR A 360 -18.21 2.02 27.61
N THR A 361 -19.52 2.22 27.42
CA THR A 361 -20.40 3.09 28.23
C THR A 361 -20.72 2.54 29.62
N THR A 362 -19.91 1.62 30.17
CA THR A 362 -20.07 1.04 31.50
C THR A 362 -18.79 1.24 32.33
N GLY A 363 -18.82 2.14 33.30
CA GLY A 363 -17.71 2.44 34.22
C GLY A 363 -18.12 3.39 35.35
N ASP A 364 -17.24 3.59 36.34
CA ASP A 364 -17.42 4.50 37.49
C ASP A 364 -17.52 5.96 36.99
N GLY A 365 -18.69 6.37 36.46
CA GLY A 365 -18.91 7.72 35.93
C GLY A 365 -19.89 7.86 34.76
N GLY A 366 -20.51 6.77 34.29
CA GLY A 366 -21.55 6.88 33.27
C GLY A 366 -22.36 5.61 33.05
N ILE A 367 -23.69 5.73 33.13
CA ILE A 367 -24.61 4.87 32.40
C ILE A 367 -24.90 5.56 31.08
N GLY A 368 -24.51 4.93 29.96
CA GLY A 368 -24.68 5.51 28.64
C GLY A 368 -25.33 4.57 27.63
N ILE A 369 -25.83 5.16 26.55
CA ILE A 369 -26.23 4.45 25.34
C ILE A 369 -25.04 4.50 24.37
N GLY A 370 -24.50 3.34 24.05
CA GLY A 370 -23.52 3.17 23.00
C GLY A 370 -24.16 3.03 21.62
N ALA A 371 -23.76 3.86 20.67
CA ALA A 371 -24.03 3.70 19.26
C ALA A 371 -22.78 3.20 18.54
N ALA A 372 -22.92 2.13 17.75
CA ALA A 372 -21.82 1.58 16.97
C ALA A 372 -22.25 1.40 15.51
N ALA A 373 -21.40 1.86 14.58
CA ALA A 373 -21.59 1.65 13.15
C ALA A 373 -20.31 1.11 12.51
N ALA A 374 -20.38 -0.11 11.97
CA ALA A 374 -19.31 -0.71 11.19
C ALA A 374 -19.74 -0.79 9.72
N ILE A 375 -18.94 -0.18 8.82
CA ILE A 375 -19.22 -0.10 7.39
C ILE A 375 -18.07 -0.74 6.63
N GLY A 376 -18.32 -1.88 6.00
CA GLY A 376 -17.38 -2.53 5.07
C GLY A 376 -17.85 -2.36 3.63
N TYR A 377 -16.97 -1.88 2.75
CA TYR A 377 -17.16 -1.86 1.30
C TYR A 377 -16.02 -2.61 0.62
N VAL A 378 -16.36 -3.59 -0.20
CA VAL A 378 -15.39 -4.38 -0.97
C VAL A 378 -15.86 -4.49 -2.41
N ASP A 379 -15.04 -4.00 -3.33
CA ASP A 379 -15.29 -4.05 -4.77
C ASP A 379 -14.01 -4.45 -5.49
N VAL A 380 -13.95 -5.71 -5.91
CA VAL A 380 -12.75 -6.35 -6.43
C VAL A 380 -13.12 -7.29 -7.57
N GLU A 381 -12.36 -7.25 -8.66
CA GLU A 381 -12.42 -8.25 -9.71
C GLU A 381 -11.17 -9.12 -9.68
N THR A 382 -11.35 -10.45 -9.71
CA THR A 382 -10.25 -11.39 -9.93
C THR A 382 -10.50 -12.10 -11.25
N LEU A 383 -9.61 -11.88 -12.23
CA LEU A 383 -9.81 -12.35 -13.59
C LEU A 383 -8.51 -12.87 -14.20
N ALA A 384 -8.51 -14.16 -14.53
CA ALA A 384 -7.58 -14.75 -15.48
C ALA A 384 -8.27 -14.82 -16.86
N SER A 385 -7.63 -14.36 -17.93
CA SER A 385 -8.20 -14.46 -19.27
C SER A 385 -7.16 -14.62 -20.36
N ILE A 386 -7.46 -15.47 -21.34
CA ILE A 386 -6.71 -15.57 -22.61
C ILE A 386 -7.66 -15.13 -23.72
N GLY A 387 -7.24 -14.15 -24.51
CA GLY A 387 -8.00 -13.59 -25.63
C GLY A 387 -7.09 -13.12 -26.75
N GLY A 388 -7.54 -13.34 -27.99
CA GLY A 388 -6.86 -12.99 -29.23
C GLY A 388 -7.78 -13.17 -30.42
#